data_AF-A0A1C5QL89-F1
#
_entry.id   AF-A0A1C5QL89-F1
#
_cell.length_a   1.000
_cell.length_b   1.000
_cell.length_c   1.000
_cell.angle_alpha   90.00
_cell.angle_beta   90.00
_cell.angle_gamma   90.00
#
_symmetry.space_group_name_H-M   'P 1'
#
loop_
_entity.id
_entity.type
_entity.pdbx_description
1 polymer ?
#
loop_
_entity_poly.entity_id
_entity_poly.type
_entity_poly.pdbx_seq_one_letter_code
_entity_poly.pdbx_strand_id
1 'polypeptide(L)'
;MGTFVIGFDLGNETSQICCWNEKSKEPVSVAVEPGTEKYRIPTETTESFLKKAMRLLKPYGKIHEAAAVVFSVERADEQAVAELRRLAMQMIGIPESRIFVQSREESFCAYVLHQSREIWRHQAVLFACGGGELRSTVLNVNGRTIPVMARAEKEEKWQVSFGNYTDTEKDLALAGIARDIFGGRPVSSVFLVGEGFDGKWYEESLKILCGAGKRVFAGNNLFAKGACYRAMDELKNPEERAYVFLGEDKIPYNVGLRAPGAGRESLYTLLNAGTSWYEAKAECEALLLEEPVLEFILKPMQGNTTLRESMTLTGIPERPPRTTRLHIAVEFESVEKLRIEVRDLGFGELFPSSDLVWNEVVDLSQEGGA
;
A
#
# COMPACT_ATOMS: atom_id res chain seq x y z
N MET A 1 15.23 -22.10 -8.79
CA MET A 1 14.16 -22.19 -7.76
C MET A 1 13.06 -21.24 -8.19
N GLY A 2 11.79 -21.64 -8.04
CA GLY A 2 10.65 -20.76 -8.37
C GLY A 2 10.57 -19.57 -7.41
N THR A 3 9.75 -18.56 -7.74
CA THR A 3 9.56 -17.38 -6.91
C THR A 3 8.81 -17.77 -5.64
N PHE A 4 9.44 -17.52 -4.49
CA PHE A 4 8.84 -17.75 -3.18
C PHE A 4 8.59 -16.42 -2.49
N VAL A 5 7.33 -16.02 -2.42
CA VAL A 5 6.86 -14.84 -1.69
C VAL A 5 5.71 -15.20 -0.77
N ILE A 6 5.50 -14.39 0.25
CA ILE A 6 4.61 -14.69 1.37
C ILE A 6 3.74 -13.48 1.68
N GLY A 7 2.45 -13.72 1.89
CA GLY A 7 1.52 -12.77 2.46
C GLY A 7 1.02 -13.23 3.82
N PHE A 8 1.13 -12.37 4.81
CA PHE A 8 0.55 -12.57 6.14
C PHE A 8 -0.63 -11.63 6.34
N ASP A 9 -1.69 -12.12 6.98
CA ASP A 9 -2.70 -11.26 7.61
C ASP A 9 -2.54 -11.42 9.12
N LEU A 10 -2.16 -10.34 9.79
CA LEU A 10 -2.05 -10.26 11.24
C LEU A 10 -3.34 -9.67 11.81
N GLY A 11 -4.24 -10.55 12.25
CA GLY A 11 -5.46 -10.14 12.94
C GLY A 11 -5.35 -10.26 14.45
N ASN A 12 -6.22 -9.54 15.15
CA ASN A 12 -6.23 -9.48 16.63
C ASN A 12 -6.45 -10.86 17.27
N GLU A 13 -7.38 -11.64 16.74
CA GLU A 13 -7.72 -12.97 17.28
C GLU A 13 -7.12 -14.11 16.47
N THR A 14 -7.15 -13.96 15.13
CA THR A 14 -6.60 -14.95 14.22
C THR A 14 -5.79 -14.28 13.12
N SER A 15 -4.70 -14.95 12.73
CA SER A 15 -3.81 -14.59 11.65
C SER A 15 -3.84 -15.67 10.58
N GLN A 16 -3.43 -15.32 9.37
CA GLN A 16 -3.44 -16.24 8.23
C GLN A 16 -2.18 -16.09 7.38
N ILE A 17 -1.85 -17.15 6.66
CA ILE A 17 -0.66 -17.23 5.83
C ILE A 17 -1.08 -17.62 4.41
N CYS A 18 -0.56 -16.90 3.43
CA CYS A 18 -0.58 -17.31 2.03
C CYS A 18 0.85 -17.29 1.47
N CYS A 19 1.11 -18.15 0.50
CA CYS A 19 2.35 -18.11 -0.27
C CYS A 19 2.06 -18.29 -1.76
N TRP A 20 2.98 -17.85 -2.60
CA TRP A 20 2.81 -17.95 -4.04
C TRP A 20 2.95 -19.38 -4.54
N ASN A 21 2.01 -19.82 -5.39
CA ASN A 21 2.10 -21.10 -6.07
C ASN A 21 2.47 -20.91 -7.54
N GLU A 22 3.66 -21.36 -7.91
CA GLU A 22 4.19 -21.25 -9.27
C GLU A 22 3.38 -21.96 -10.35
N LYS A 23 2.66 -23.03 -9.99
CA LYS A 23 1.88 -23.82 -10.95
C LYS A 23 0.57 -23.13 -11.30
N SER A 24 -0.14 -22.62 -10.29
CA SER A 24 -1.40 -21.90 -10.50
C SER A 24 -1.21 -20.43 -10.82
N LYS A 25 -0.01 -19.87 -10.58
CA LYS A 25 0.28 -18.43 -10.67
C LYS A 25 -0.68 -17.59 -9.81
N GLU A 26 -0.99 -18.12 -8.62
CA GLU A 26 -1.89 -17.50 -7.66
C GLU A 26 -1.44 -17.78 -6.22
N PRO A 27 -1.80 -16.93 -5.24
CA PRO A 27 -1.60 -17.21 -3.82
C PRO A 27 -2.43 -18.40 -3.34
N VAL A 28 -1.77 -19.32 -2.62
CA VAL A 28 -2.41 -20.43 -1.91
C VAL A 28 -2.34 -20.21 -0.42
N SER A 29 -3.46 -20.44 0.27
CA SER A 29 -3.52 -20.37 1.72
C SER A 29 -2.82 -21.58 2.35
N VAL A 30 -2.08 -21.32 3.43
CA VAL A 30 -1.38 -22.36 4.18
C VAL A 30 -2.27 -22.81 5.32
N ALA A 31 -2.69 -24.07 5.29
CA ALA A 31 -3.52 -24.67 6.32
C ALA A 31 -2.67 -25.04 7.56
N VAL A 32 -3.29 -24.93 8.74
CA VAL A 32 -2.71 -25.38 10.02
C VAL A 32 -2.52 -26.89 10.03
N GLU A 33 -3.49 -27.61 9.46
CA GLU A 33 -3.45 -29.06 9.27
C GLU A 33 -3.38 -29.35 7.76
N PRO A 34 -2.33 -30.05 7.27
CA PRO A 34 -2.19 -30.38 5.86
C PRO A 34 -3.43 -31.07 5.27
N GLY A 35 -3.89 -30.60 4.11
CA GLY A 35 -5.07 -31.17 3.42
C GLY A 35 -6.42 -30.72 3.97
N THR A 36 -6.45 -29.78 4.92
CA THR A 36 -7.69 -29.19 5.45
C THR A 36 -7.87 -27.74 5.00
N GLU A 37 -9.08 -27.20 5.16
CA GLU A 37 -9.37 -25.79 4.94
C GLU A 37 -9.24 -24.95 6.23
N LYS A 38 -8.50 -25.45 7.23
CA LYS A 38 -8.24 -24.74 8.50
C LYS A 38 -7.12 -23.73 8.32
N TYR A 39 -7.45 -22.52 7.90
CA TYR A 39 -6.46 -21.47 7.61
C TYR A 39 -6.23 -20.46 8.75
N ARG A 40 -7.13 -20.40 9.74
CA ARG A 40 -7.02 -19.46 10.86
C ARG A 40 -6.03 -19.97 11.90
N ILE A 41 -5.02 -19.15 12.22
CA ILE A 41 -4.02 -19.41 13.26
C ILE A 41 -4.33 -18.47 14.43
N PRO A 42 -4.59 -18.96 15.65
CA PRO A 42 -4.78 -18.08 16.80
C PRO A 42 -3.60 -17.13 17.00
N THR A 43 -3.90 -15.83 17.05
CA THR A 43 -2.93 -14.77 17.30
C THR A 43 -2.81 -14.55 18.80
N GLU A 44 -1.74 -15.07 19.41
CA GLU A 44 -1.43 -14.78 20.81
C GLU A 44 -0.46 -13.58 20.88
N THR A 45 0.64 -13.67 20.11
CA THR A 45 1.59 -12.58 19.87
C THR A 45 2.14 -12.71 18.46
N THR A 46 2.72 -11.63 17.93
CA THR A 46 3.39 -11.64 16.62
C THR A 46 4.54 -12.66 16.58
N GLU A 47 5.31 -12.80 17.66
CA GLU A 47 6.41 -13.77 17.76
C GLU A 47 5.91 -15.21 17.71
N SER A 48 4.82 -15.51 18.42
CA SER A 48 4.26 -16.87 18.43
C SER A 48 3.69 -17.21 17.05
N PHE A 49 3.05 -16.24 16.38
CA PHE A 49 2.61 -16.37 15.00
C PHE A 49 3.80 -16.63 14.06
N LEU A 50 4.86 -15.82 14.10
CA LEU A 50 6.04 -15.99 13.23
C LEU A 50 6.72 -17.35 13.45
N LYS A 51 6.82 -17.83 14.69
CA LYS A 51 7.32 -19.18 15.00
C LYS A 51 6.44 -20.27 14.38
N LYS A 52 5.12 -20.14 14.47
CA LYS A 52 4.17 -21.06 13.81
C LYS A 52 4.31 -20.98 12.29
N ALA A 53 4.41 -19.79 11.71
CA ALA A 53 4.58 -19.56 10.28
C ALA A 53 5.84 -20.24 9.72
N MET A 54 6.98 -20.14 10.41
CA MET A 54 8.21 -20.84 10.04
C MET A 54 8.03 -22.36 9.90
N ARG A 55 7.19 -22.97 10.75
CA ARG A 55 6.91 -24.42 10.71
C ARG A 55 5.97 -24.76 9.57
N LEU A 56 4.91 -23.98 9.39
CA LEU A 56 3.87 -24.21 8.39
C LEU A 56 4.35 -23.96 6.95
N LEU A 57 5.31 -23.06 6.76
CA LEU A 57 5.85 -22.73 5.44
C LEU A 57 6.92 -23.71 4.94
N LYS A 58 7.49 -24.56 5.80
CA LYS A 58 8.56 -25.52 5.40
C LYS A 58 8.27 -26.34 4.13
N PRO A 59 7.03 -26.81 3.88
CA PRO A 59 6.72 -27.56 2.65
C PRO A 59 6.79 -26.70 1.37
N TYR A 60 6.68 -25.37 1.49
CA TYR A 60 6.64 -24.43 0.38
C TYR A 60 8.01 -23.78 0.12
N GLY A 61 8.78 -23.55 1.19
CA GLY A 61 10.10 -22.95 1.11
C GLY A 61 10.65 -22.56 2.49
N LYS A 62 11.91 -22.13 2.53
CA LYS A 62 12.49 -21.55 3.75
C LYS A 62 12.16 -20.07 3.77
N ILE A 63 11.51 -19.62 4.85
CA ILE A 63 11.04 -18.23 4.97
C ILE A 63 12.15 -17.17 4.80
N HIS A 64 13.38 -17.43 5.27
CA HIS A 64 14.50 -16.49 5.15
C HIS A 64 15.02 -16.36 3.71
N GLU A 65 14.70 -17.32 2.84
CA GLU A 65 15.03 -17.29 1.41
C GLU A 65 13.92 -16.62 0.58
N ALA A 66 12.80 -16.19 1.21
CA ALA A 66 11.72 -15.52 0.50
C ALA A 66 12.20 -14.23 -0.18
N ALA A 67 11.71 -14.01 -1.40
CA ALA A 67 12.05 -12.83 -2.18
C ALA A 67 11.34 -11.57 -1.66
N ALA A 68 10.14 -11.73 -1.10
CA ALA A 68 9.38 -10.68 -0.43
C ALA A 68 8.39 -11.29 0.59
N VAL A 69 8.20 -10.60 1.71
CA VAL A 69 7.20 -10.90 2.75
C VAL A 69 6.39 -9.63 2.99
N VAL A 70 5.08 -9.73 2.81
CA VAL A 70 4.15 -8.61 3.08
C VAL A 70 3.28 -8.96 4.28
N PHE A 71 3.21 -8.05 5.25
CA PHE A 71 2.28 -8.11 6.37
C PHE A 71 1.08 -7.21 6.11
N SER A 72 -0.12 -7.79 6.10
CA SER A 72 -1.39 -7.08 6.17
C SER A 72 -1.77 -6.88 7.63
N VAL A 73 -2.00 -5.63 8.02
CA VAL A 73 -2.35 -5.23 9.39
C VAL A 73 -3.58 -4.32 9.38
N GLU A 74 -4.30 -4.24 10.50
CA GLU A 74 -5.48 -3.36 10.62
C GLU A 74 -5.11 -1.87 10.42
N ARG A 75 -3.95 -1.44 10.92
CA ARG A 75 -3.39 -0.10 10.74
C ARG A 75 -1.88 -0.18 10.59
N ALA A 76 -1.35 0.55 9.61
CA ALA A 76 0.08 0.62 9.34
C ALA A 76 0.56 2.05 9.62
N ASP A 77 0.96 2.33 10.86
CA ASP A 77 1.69 3.55 11.22
C ASP A 77 3.21 3.28 11.25
N GLU A 78 4.00 4.35 11.15
CA GLU A 78 5.47 4.28 11.06
C GLU A 78 6.09 3.46 12.20
N GLN A 79 5.64 3.67 13.43
CA GLN A 79 6.19 2.99 14.59
C GLN A 79 5.86 1.49 14.56
N ALA A 80 4.59 1.14 14.34
CA ALA A 80 4.15 -0.25 14.26
C ALA A 80 4.84 -0.99 13.10
N VAL A 81 5.04 -0.32 11.96
CA VAL A 81 5.76 -0.85 10.79
C VAL A 81 7.22 -1.14 11.13
N ALA A 82 7.91 -0.18 11.74
CA ALA A 82 9.32 -0.34 12.13
C ALA A 82 9.51 -1.46 13.16
N GLU A 83 8.64 -1.54 14.16
CA GLU A 83 8.67 -2.60 15.18
C GLU A 83 8.43 -3.98 14.57
N LEU A 84 7.44 -4.10 13.67
CA LEU A 84 7.12 -5.35 13.00
C LEU A 84 8.25 -5.80 12.06
N ARG A 85 8.85 -4.87 11.29
CA ARG A 85 10.02 -5.15 10.44
C ARG A 85 11.20 -5.67 11.24
N ARG A 86 11.55 -4.96 12.32
CA ARG A 86 12.64 -5.37 13.23
C ARG A 86 12.37 -6.76 13.81
N LEU A 87 11.15 -7.00 14.28
CA LEU A 87 10.77 -8.29 14.86
C LEU A 87 10.85 -9.42 13.83
N ALA A 88 10.31 -9.20 12.63
CA ALA A 88 10.37 -10.16 11.54
C ALA A 88 11.83 -10.47 11.17
N MET A 89 12.68 -9.45 10.96
CA MET A 89 14.10 -9.64 10.67
C MET A 89 14.78 -10.51 11.75
N GLN A 90 14.54 -10.23 13.04
CA GLN A 90 15.14 -10.98 14.15
C GLN A 90 14.60 -12.42 14.25
N MET A 91 13.31 -12.63 14.01
CA MET A 91 12.65 -13.91 14.25
C MET A 91 12.75 -14.88 13.07
N ILE A 92 12.62 -14.39 11.85
CA ILE A 92 12.56 -15.21 10.64
C ILE A 92 13.79 -15.04 9.73
N GLY A 93 14.69 -14.10 10.04
CA GLY A 93 16.00 -13.97 9.39
C GLY A 93 15.94 -13.44 7.95
N ILE A 94 14.85 -12.76 7.59
CA ILE A 94 14.71 -12.13 6.27
C ILE A 94 15.26 -10.69 6.31
N PRO A 95 15.98 -10.21 5.27
CA PRO A 95 16.43 -8.82 5.21
C PRO A 95 15.27 -7.83 5.28
N GLU A 96 15.47 -6.71 5.98
CA GLU A 96 14.46 -5.65 6.12
C GLU A 96 13.97 -5.11 4.76
N SER A 97 14.85 -5.03 3.76
CA SER A 97 14.51 -4.60 2.39
C SER A 97 13.54 -5.53 1.64
N ARG A 98 13.22 -6.69 2.21
CA ARG A 98 12.24 -7.65 1.67
C ARG A 98 11.00 -7.79 2.57
N ILE A 99 10.90 -6.98 3.63
CA ILE A 99 9.76 -6.94 4.53
C ILE A 99 8.96 -5.69 4.25
N PHE A 100 7.71 -5.90 3.89
CA PHE A 100 6.76 -4.84 3.60
C PHE A 100 5.58 -4.97 4.55
N VAL A 101 4.98 -3.84 4.91
CA VAL A 101 3.81 -3.77 5.78
C VAL A 101 2.78 -2.89 5.09
N GLN A 102 1.53 -3.32 5.07
CA GLN A 102 0.45 -2.61 4.42
C GLN A 102 -0.85 -2.77 5.21
N SER A 103 -1.77 -1.83 4.99
CA SER A 103 -3.11 -1.93 5.54
C SER A 103 -3.91 -3.11 4.96
N ARG A 104 -4.96 -3.52 5.68
CA ARG A 104 -5.95 -4.48 5.17
C ARG A 104 -6.69 -3.95 3.96
N GLU A 105 -6.91 -2.65 3.86
CA GLU A 105 -7.47 -1.97 2.70
C GLU A 105 -6.57 -2.09 1.46
N GLU A 106 -5.26 -1.91 1.61
CA GLU A 106 -4.29 -2.17 0.54
C GLU A 106 -4.30 -3.62 0.10
N SER A 107 -4.45 -4.53 1.06
CA SER A 107 -4.53 -5.97 0.79
C SER A 107 -5.81 -6.33 0.05
N PHE A 108 -6.93 -5.72 0.45
CA PHE A 108 -8.20 -5.84 -0.27
C PHE A 108 -8.08 -5.32 -1.71
N CYS A 109 -7.49 -4.15 -1.90
CA CYS A 109 -7.19 -3.58 -3.21
C CYS A 109 -6.34 -4.54 -4.06
N ALA A 110 -5.21 -5.01 -3.52
CA ALA A 110 -4.31 -5.94 -4.18
C ALA A 110 -5.04 -7.21 -4.62
N TYR A 111 -5.84 -7.80 -3.73
CA TYR A 111 -6.62 -8.98 -4.04
C TYR A 111 -7.58 -8.74 -5.21
N VAL A 112 -8.37 -7.66 -5.14
CA VAL A 112 -9.40 -7.33 -6.14
C VAL A 112 -8.80 -7.04 -7.51
N LEU A 113 -7.74 -6.25 -7.59
CA LEU A 113 -7.13 -5.84 -8.85
C LEU A 113 -6.35 -6.96 -9.55
N HIS A 114 -6.00 -8.02 -8.82
CA HIS A 114 -5.47 -9.26 -9.41
C HIS A 114 -6.56 -10.22 -9.90
N GLN A 115 -7.84 -9.91 -9.69
CA GLN A 115 -8.93 -10.69 -10.27
C GLN A 115 -9.26 -10.25 -11.68
N SER A 116 -10.02 -11.09 -12.39
CA SER A 116 -10.60 -10.76 -13.70
C SER A 116 -11.36 -9.43 -13.67
N ARG A 117 -11.31 -8.66 -14.77
CA ARG A 117 -11.89 -7.31 -14.89
C ARG A 117 -13.38 -7.21 -14.53
N GLU A 118 -14.13 -8.30 -14.65
CA GLU A 118 -15.55 -8.38 -14.25
C GLU A 118 -15.78 -8.17 -12.74
N ILE A 119 -14.81 -8.53 -11.90
CA ILE A 119 -14.89 -8.37 -10.44
C ILE A 119 -14.84 -6.88 -10.06
N TRP A 120 -14.01 -6.11 -10.77
CA TRP A 120 -13.75 -4.71 -10.47
C TRP A 120 -14.13 -3.79 -11.65
N ARG A 121 -15.11 -4.20 -12.46
CA ARG A 121 -15.61 -3.40 -13.60
C ARG A 121 -16.19 -2.08 -13.09
N HIS A 122 -16.96 -2.15 -12.02
CA HIS A 122 -17.40 -1.05 -11.20
C HIS A 122 -16.70 -1.15 -9.83
N GLN A 123 -17.33 -0.69 -8.77
CA GLN A 123 -16.74 -0.74 -7.43
C GLN A 123 -16.82 -2.14 -6.82
N ALA A 124 -15.90 -2.43 -5.90
CA ALA A 124 -15.93 -3.62 -5.07
C ALA A 124 -16.20 -3.22 -3.62
N VAL A 125 -17.04 -3.97 -2.91
CA VAL A 125 -17.39 -3.67 -1.52
C VAL A 125 -16.92 -4.80 -0.62
N LEU A 126 -16.25 -4.44 0.46
CA LEU A 126 -15.85 -5.35 1.53
C LEU A 126 -16.73 -5.08 2.74
N PHE A 127 -17.36 -6.13 3.26
CA PHE A 127 -17.93 -6.16 4.60
C PHE A 127 -17.04 -7.05 5.46
N ALA A 128 -16.47 -6.45 6.51
CA ALA A 128 -15.67 -7.13 7.51
C ALA A 128 -16.45 -7.22 8.81
N CYS A 129 -16.64 -8.44 9.34
CA CYS A 129 -17.41 -8.68 10.55
C CYS A 129 -16.60 -9.51 11.55
N GLY A 130 -16.26 -8.93 12.70
CA GLY A 130 -15.48 -9.58 13.75
C GLY A 130 -15.43 -8.73 15.03
N GLY A 131 -15.15 -9.35 16.17
CA GLY A 131 -15.09 -8.62 17.46
C GLY A 131 -16.40 -7.90 17.84
N GLY A 132 -17.54 -8.37 17.33
CA GLY A 132 -18.84 -7.72 17.56
C GLY A 132 -19.12 -6.47 16.73
N GLU A 133 -18.29 -6.17 15.73
CA GLU A 133 -18.47 -5.02 14.83
C GLU A 133 -18.57 -5.44 13.37
N LEU A 134 -19.34 -4.67 12.61
CA LEU A 134 -19.39 -4.72 11.16
C LEU A 134 -18.83 -3.43 10.61
N ARG A 135 -17.81 -3.53 9.74
CA ARG A 135 -17.21 -2.41 9.03
C ARG A 135 -17.31 -2.65 7.55
N SER A 136 -17.59 -1.59 6.80
CA SER A 136 -17.67 -1.69 5.33
C SER A 136 -16.67 -0.75 4.67
N THR A 137 -16.07 -1.23 3.59
CA THR A 137 -15.10 -0.48 2.79
C THR A 137 -15.46 -0.59 1.33
N VAL A 138 -15.47 0.54 0.64
CA VAL A 138 -15.76 0.60 -0.79
C VAL A 138 -14.46 0.87 -1.54
N LEU A 139 -14.08 -0.03 -2.43
CA LEU A 139 -12.91 0.14 -3.29
C LEU A 139 -13.31 0.85 -4.57
N ASN A 140 -12.83 2.09 -4.69
CA ASN A 140 -12.96 2.92 -5.87
C ASN A 140 -11.77 2.69 -6.79
N VAL A 141 -12.03 2.34 -8.05
CA VAL A 141 -10.98 2.09 -9.05
C VAL A 141 -11.18 3.01 -10.24
N ASN A 142 -10.23 3.91 -10.46
CA ASN A 142 -10.21 4.79 -11.63
C ASN A 142 -9.35 4.16 -12.74
N GLY A 143 -10.01 3.43 -13.64
CA GLY A 143 -9.36 2.80 -14.80
C GLY A 143 -8.97 3.77 -15.93
N ARG A 144 -9.11 5.09 -15.76
CA ARG A 144 -8.69 6.08 -16.78
C ARG A 144 -7.22 6.47 -16.64
N THR A 145 -6.58 6.14 -15.53
CA THR A 145 -5.15 6.37 -15.31
C THR A 145 -4.34 5.13 -15.65
N ILE A 146 -3.08 5.32 -16.01
CA ILE A 146 -2.09 4.27 -16.19
C ILE A 146 -0.87 4.67 -15.35
N PRO A 147 -0.52 3.92 -14.29
CA PRO A 147 -1.23 2.76 -13.75
C PRO A 147 -2.64 3.09 -13.20
N VAL A 148 -3.48 2.07 -13.04
CA VAL A 148 -4.85 2.23 -12.52
C VAL A 148 -4.78 2.77 -11.09
N MET A 149 -5.57 3.78 -10.77
CA MET A 149 -5.59 4.32 -9.42
C MET A 149 -6.71 3.68 -8.60
N ALA A 150 -6.41 3.33 -7.35
CA ALA A 150 -7.39 2.77 -6.43
C ALA A 150 -7.38 3.49 -5.07
N ARG A 151 -8.56 3.62 -4.46
CA ARG A 151 -8.75 4.22 -3.13
C ARG A 151 -9.80 3.44 -2.36
N ALA A 152 -9.54 3.21 -1.08
CA ALA A 152 -10.53 2.66 -0.16
C ALA A 152 -11.30 3.80 0.50
N GLU A 153 -12.61 3.78 0.36
CA GLU A 153 -13.54 4.73 0.98
C GLU A 153 -14.24 4.07 2.17
N LYS A 154 -14.30 4.81 3.26
CA LYS A 154 -14.94 4.41 4.52
C LYS A 154 -15.79 5.59 5.00
N GLU A 155 -16.95 5.30 5.55
CA GLU A 155 -17.81 6.29 6.19
C GLU A 155 -18.23 5.78 7.57
N GLU A 156 -18.50 6.69 8.51
CA GLU A 156 -18.99 6.34 9.86
C GLU A 156 -20.33 5.60 9.78
N LYS A 157 -21.23 6.02 8.88
CA LYS A 157 -22.54 5.36 8.67
C LYS A 157 -22.44 3.93 8.09
N TRP A 158 -21.26 3.51 7.63
CA TRP A 158 -21.02 2.15 7.11
C TRP A 158 -20.38 1.22 8.13
N GLN A 159 -20.37 1.65 9.39
CA GLN A 159 -19.83 0.91 10.52
C GLN A 159 -20.92 0.80 11.59
N VAL A 160 -21.01 -0.38 12.20
CA VAL A 160 -21.94 -0.63 13.30
C VAL A 160 -21.31 -1.58 14.31
N SER A 161 -21.29 -1.16 15.57
CA SER A 161 -20.98 -2.06 16.69
C SER A 161 -22.29 -2.72 17.12
N PHE A 162 -22.35 -4.05 17.09
CA PHE A 162 -23.60 -4.77 17.33
C PHE A 162 -24.05 -4.73 18.77
N GLY A 163 -23.14 -4.63 19.74
CA GLY A 163 -23.50 -4.66 21.16
C GLY A 163 -24.40 -5.87 21.50
N ASN A 164 -25.67 -5.60 21.83
CA ASN A 164 -26.67 -6.63 22.18
C ASN A 164 -27.65 -6.95 21.04
N TYR A 165 -27.33 -6.63 19.78
CA TYR A 165 -28.21 -6.90 18.66
C TYR A 165 -28.53 -8.40 18.55
N THR A 166 -29.81 -8.69 18.36
CA THR A 166 -30.28 -9.99 17.88
C THR A 166 -29.80 -10.23 16.45
N ASP A 167 -29.77 -11.48 16.01
CA ASP A 167 -29.37 -11.83 14.65
C ASP A 167 -30.22 -11.12 13.58
N THR A 168 -31.51 -10.92 13.85
CA THR A 168 -32.41 -10.13 13.00
C THR A 168 -31.98 -8.66 12.89
N GLU A 169 -31.58 -8.04 14.01
CA GLU A 169 -31.11 -6.65 14.01
C GLU A 169 -29.76 -6.50 13.30
N LYS A 170 -28.86 -7.49 13.45
CA LYS A 170 -27.62 -7.54 12.68
C LYS A 170 -27.91 -7.61 11.18
N ASP A 171 -28.83 -8.49 10.75
CA ASP A 171 -29.21 -8.63 9.34
C ASP A 171 -29.75 -7.32 8.79
N LEU A 172 -30.66 -6.68 9.52
CA LEU A 172 -31.24 -5.39 9.13
C LEU A 172 -30.18 -4.28 9.02
N ALA A 173 -29.19 -4.27 9.92
CA ALA A 173 -28.10 -3.30 9.87
C ALA A 173 -27.21 -3.51 8.63
N LEU A 174 -26.79 -4.75 8.35
CA LEU A 174 -26.03 -5.07 7.14
C LEU A 174 -26.83 -4.73 5.87
N ALA A 175 -28.10 -5.11 5.82
CA ALA A 175 -28.99 -4.80 4.71
C ALA A 175 -29.16 -3.27 4.52
N GLY A 176 -29.23 -2.51 5.61
CA GLY A 176 -29.29 -1.06 5.59
C GLY A 176 -28.05 -0.44 4.95
N ILE A 177 -26.87 -0.82 5.44
CA ILE A 177 -25.58 -0.34 4.90
C ILE A 177 -25.42 -0.74 3.43
N ALA A 178 -25.75 -1.99 3.07
CA ALA A 178 -25.68 -2.45 1.69
C ALA A 178 -26.59 -1.64 0.76
N ARG A 179 -27.82 -1.30 1.18
CA ARG A 179 -28.73 -0.46 0.37
C ARG A 179 -28.19 0.96 0.21
N ASP A 180 -27.63 1.55 1.27
CA ASP A 180 -27.04 2.89 1.20
C ASP A 180 -25.87 2.92 0.22
N ILE A 181 -24.92 1.98 0.35
CA ILE A 181 -23.78 1.87 -0.57
C ILE A 181 -24.25 1.61 -2.00
N PHE A 182 -25.11 0.63 -2.23
CA PHE A 182 -25.51 0.23 -3.60
C PHE A 182 -26.44 1.24 -4.28
N GLY A 183 -27.21 2.02 -3.51
CA GLY A 183 -28.11 3.04 -4.04
C GLY A 183 -27.37 4.22 -4.68
N GLY A 184 -26.17 4.52 -4.20
CA GLY A 184 -25.37 5.66 -4.70
C GLY A 184 -24.48 5.35 -5.91
N ARG A 185 -24.33 4.08 -6.30
CA ARG A 185 -23.24 3.68 -7.21
C ARG A 185 -23.35 2.25 -7.74
N PRO A 186 -22.80 1.97 -8.93
CA PRO A 186 -22.71 0.61 -9.43
C PRO A 186 -21.64 -0.19 -8.67
N VAL A 187 -21.99 -1.42 -8.28
CA VAL A 187 -21.09 -2.37 -7.60
C VAL A 187 -21.02 -3.66 -8.42
N SER A 188 -19.81 -4.19 -8.61
CA SER A 188 -19.55 -5.43 -9.36
C SER A 188 -19.41 -6.64 -8.45
N SER A 189 -18.74 -6.47 -7.31
CA SER A 189 -18.45 -7.56 -6.39
C SER A 189 -18.58 -7.16 -4.93
N VAL A 190 -18.98 -8.12 -4.10
CA VAL A 190 -19.08 -8.00 -2.65
C VAL A 190 -18.23 -9.09 -2.00
N PHE A 191 -17.47 -8.72 -0.98
CA PHE A 191 -16.63 -9.61 -0.18
C PHE A 191 -17.11 -9.60 1.26
N LEU A 192 -17.36 -10.79 1.82
CA LEU A 192 -17.73 -11.01 3.22
C LEU A 192 -16.55 -11.68 3.92
N VAL A 193 -15.95 -10.99 4.88
CA VAL A 193 -14.72 -11.41 5.57
C VAL A 193 -14.90 -11.32 7.07
N GLY A 194 -14.33 -12.26 7.82
CA GLY A 194 -14.34 -12.27 9.28
C GLY A 194 -15.31 -13.32 9.84
N GLU A 195 -15.02 -13.73 11.08
CA GLU A 195 -15.74 -14.78 11.81
C GLU A 195 -17.23 -14.49 12.01
N GLY A 196 -17.63 -13.22 12.00
CA GLY A 196 -19.02 -12.85 12.10
C GLY A 196 -19.86 -13.41 10.95
N PHE A 197 -19.25 -13.72 9.80
CA PHE A 197 -19.94 -14.34 8.66
C PHE A 197 -19.90 -15.88 8.67
N ASP A 198 -19.39 -16.53 9.71
CA ASP A 198 -19.43 -18.01 9.81
C ASP A 198 -20.85 -18.52 10.14
N GLY A 199 -21.72 -17.64 10.66
CA GLY A 199 -23.13 -17.93 10.97
C GLY A 199 -24.08 -17.78 9.78
N LYS A 200 -25.39 -17.86 10.05
CA LYS A 200 -26.46 -17.70 9.04
C LYS A 200 -27.44 -16.57 9.39
N TRP A 201 -26.97 -15.54 10.09
CA TRP A 201 -27.83 -14.45 10.54
C TRP A 201 -28.19 -13.45 9.43
N TYR A 202 -27.57 -13.50 8.25
CA TYR A 202 -27.64 -12.46 7.21
C TYR A 202 -28.39 -12.89 5.93
N GLU A 203 -29.43 -13.74 6.06
CA GLU A 203 -30.18 -14.29 4.92
C GLU A 203 -30.95 -13.23 4.12
N GLU A 204 -31.51 -12.21 4.78
CA GLU A 204 -32.19 -11.11 4.08
C GLU A 204 -31.18 -10.20 3.37
N SER A 205 -30.05 -9.91 4.02
CA SER A 205 -28.95 -9.20 3.41
C SER A 205 -28.45 -9.90 2.14
N LEU A 206 -28.30 -11.23 2.15
CA LEU A 206 -27.84 -11.98 0.98
C LEU A 206 -28.69 -11.72 -0.27
N LYS A 207 -30.00 -11.52 -0.14
CA LYS A 207 -30.88 -11.20 -1.30
C LYS A 207 -30.49 -9.86 -1.95
N ILE A 208 -30.04 -8.90 -1.15
CA ILE A 208 -29.59 -7.57 -1.60
C ILE A 208 -28.18 -7.67 -2.19
N LEU A 209 -27.28 -8.37 -1.47
CA LEU A 209 -25.88 -8.57 -1.85
C LEU A 209 -25.76 -9.32 -3.19
N CYS A 210 -26.55 -10.38 -3.39
CA CYS A 210 -26.56 -11.18 -4.61
C CYS A 210 -27.44 -10.60 -5.73
N GLY A 211 -28.19 -9.52 -5.45
CA GLY A 211 -29.07 -8.89 -6.44
C GLY A 211 -28.31 -8.26 -7.60
N ALA A 212 -29.00 -8.02 -8.72
CA ALA A 212 -28.48 -7.26 -9.87
C ALA A 212 -27.15 -7.79 -10.48
N GLY A 213 -26.93 -9.10 -10.42
CA GLY A 213 -25.78 -9.76 -11.08
C GLY A 213 -24.43 -9.54 -10.39
N LYS A 214 -24.41 -9.07 -9.14
CA LYS A 214 -23.19 -8.90 -8.35
C LYS A 214 -22.61 -10.24 -7.96
N ARG A 215 -21.28 -10.36 -7.98
CA ARG A 215 -20.58 -11.55 -7.49
C ARG A 215 -20.30 -11.41 -6.00
N VAL A 216 -20.75 -12.36 -5.20
CA VAL A 216 -20.56 -12.34 -3.74
C VAL A 216 -19.60 -13.45 -3.35
N PHE A 217 -18.57 -13.09 -2.60
CA PHE A 217 -17.53 -14.00 -2.12
C PHE A 217 -17.51 -13.97 -0.60
N ALA A 218 -17.59 -15.14 0.03
CA ALA A 218 -17.38 -15.29 1.47
C ALA A 218 -16.08 -16.05 1.69
N GLY A 219 -15.21 -15.52 2.54
CA GLY A 219 -13.93 -16.16 2.82
C GLY A 219 -13.02 -15.29 3.67
N ASN A 220 -12.18 -15.92 4.49
CA ASN A 220 -11.39 -15.20 5.47
C ASN A 220 -9.98 -14.82 4.97
N ASN A 221 -9.45 -15.55 3.99
CA ASN A 221 -8.06 -15.42 3.51
C ASN A 221 -7.80 -14.25 2.55
N LEU A 222 -8.76 -13.35 2.35
CA LEU A 222 -8.67 -12.27 1.37
C LEU A 222 -7.46 -11.36 1.64
N PHE A 223 -7.23 -10.95 2.89
CA PHE A 223 -6.13 -10.07 3.24
C PHE A 223 -4.76 -10.74 3.07
N ALA A 224 -4.61 -11.99 3.51
CA ALA A 224 -3.36 -12.74 3.33
C ALA A 224 -3.06 -13.00 1.84
N LYS A 225 -4.08 -13.28 1.02
CA LYS A 225 -3.92 -13.40 -0.44
C LYS A 225 -3.54 -12.07 -1.07
N GLY A 226 -4.17 -10.98 -0.66
CA GLY A 226 -3.85 -9.62 -1.09
C GLY A 226 -2.40 -9.23 -0.80
N ALA A 227 -1.93 -9.50 0.42
CA ALA A 227 -0.53 -9.35 0.79
C ALA A 227 0.40 -10.20 -0.08
N CYS A 228 0.03 -11.44 -0.38
CA CYS A 228 0.84 -12.31 -1.22
C CYS A 228 0.91 -11.83 -2.69
N TYR A 229 -0.19 -11.28 -3.23
CA TYR A 229 -0.17 -10.62 -4.53
C TYR A 229 0.74 -9.39 -4.52
N ARG A 230 0.63 -8.54 -3.49
CA ARG A 230 1.55 -7.41 -3.33
C ARG A 230 3.01 -7.86 -3.29
N ALA A 231 3.31 -8.95 -2.59
CA ALA A 231 4.67 -9.48 -2.49
C ALA A 231 5.23 -9.91 -3.86
N MET A 232 4.39 -10.39 -4.78
CA MET A 232 4.77 -10.63 -6.17
C MET A 232 5.03 -9.33 -6.94
N ASP A 233 4.22 -8.29 -6.71
CA ASP A 233 4.40 -6.99 -7.37
C ASP A 233 5.66 -6.26 -6.90
N GLU A 234 6.17 -6.54 -5.69
CA GLU A 234 7.46 -6.00 -5.23
C GLU A 234 8.66 -6.53 -6.02
N LEU A 235 8.49 -7.63 -6.76
CA LEU A 235 9.54 -8.17 -7.62
C LEU A 235 9.55 -7.56 -9.02
N LYS A 236 8.53 -6.75 -9.35
CA LYS A 236 8.42 -6.04 -10.62
C LYS A 236 9.05 -4.66 -10.50
N ASN A 237 9.45 -4.10 -11.64
CA ASN A 237 9.81 -2.69 -11.70
C ASN A 237 8.59 -1.82 -11.34
N PRO A 238 8.75 -0.66 -10.69
CA PRO A 238 7.63 0.21 -10.34
C PRO A 238 6.73 0.57 -11.54
N GLU A 239 7.31 0.74 -12.71
CA GLU A 239 6.61 1.05 -13.97
C GLU A 239 5.73 -0.10 -14.50
N GLU A 240 6.00 -1.33 -14.07
CA GLU A 240 5.25 -2.53 -14.48
C GLU A 240 4.06 -2.83 -13.55
N ARG A 241 3.91 -2.08 -12.46
CA ARG A 241 2.80 -2.26 -11.51
C ARG A 241 1.49 -1.83 -12.18
N ALA A 242 0.49 -2.69 -12.12
CA ALA A 242 -0.79 -2.46 -12.79
C ALA A 242 -1.62 -1.35 -12.14
N TYR A 243 -1.34 -1.02 -10.87
CA TYR A 243 -2.10 -0.07 -10.10
C TYR A 243 -1.26 0.69 -9.07
N VAL A 244 -1.80 1.82 -8.61
CA VAL A 244 -1.32 2.61 -7.47
C VAL A 244 -2.48 2.76 -6.48
N PHE A 245 -2.23 2.41 -5.22
CA PHE A 245 -3.19 2.62 -4.14
C PHE A 245 -2.90 3.94 -3.43
N LEU A 246 -3.92 4.77 -3.24
CA LEU A 246 -3.84 6.04 -2.53
C LEU A 246 -4.62 5.94 -1.22
N GLY A 247 -3.93 5.48 -0.19
CA GLY A 247 -4.41 5.45 1.20
C GLY A 247 -4.14 6.76 1.93
N GLU A 248 -4.66 6.88 3.16
CA GLU A 248 -4.47 8.05 4.03
C GLU A 248 -3.00 8.28 4.42
N ASP A 249 -2.17 7.23 4.37
CA ASP A 249 -0.75 7.26 4.68
C ASP A 249 0.15 7.34 3.43
N LYS A 250 -0.45 7.49 2.23
CA LYS A 250 0.29 7.47 0.97
C LYS A 250 0.49 8.85 0.39
N ILE A 251 1.66 9.09 -0.18
CA ILE A 251 1.92 10.34 -0.91
C ILE A 251 1.10 10.34 -2.22
N PRO A 252 0.31 11.39 -2.51
CA PRO A 252 -0.51 11.45 -3.72
C PRO A 252 0.25 12.04 -4.93
N TYR A 253 1.54 12.34 -4.77
CA TYR A 253 2.38 13.01 -5.77
C TYR A 253 3.51 12.11 -6.26
N ASN A 254 3.81 12.17 -7.55
CA ASN A 254 5.12 11.82 -8.05
C ASN A 254 6.02 13.04 -7.89
N VAL A 255 7.16 12.89 -7.23
CA VAL A 255 8.15 13.95 -7.05
C VAL A 255 9.28 13.70 -8.02
N GLY A 256 9.57 14.66 -8.89
CA GLY A 256 10.69 14.58 -9.82
C GLY A 256 11.55 15.82 -9.80
N LEU A 257 12.81 15.64 -10.18
CA LEU A 257 13.78 16.70 -10.39
C LEU A 257 13.89 16.99 -11.89
N ARG A 258 13.80 18.26 -12.29
CA ARG A 258 14.02 18.65 -13.68
C ARG A 258 15.49 18.42 -14.05
N ALA A 259 15.74 17.57 -15.05
CA ALA A 259 17.09 17.20 -15.47
C ALA A 259 17.23 17.44 -16.98
N PRO A 260 17.97 18.46 -17.47
CA PRO A 260 18.03 18.76 -18.90
C PRO A 260 18.77 17.66 -19.73
N GLY A 261 18.07 16.92 -20.61
CA GLY A 261 18.68 15.95 -21.54
C GLY A 261 17.71 14.96 -22.22
N ALA A 262 17.88 14.73 -23.53
CA ALA A 262 17.12 13.80 -24.41
C ALA A 262 15.60 14.03 -24.58
N GLY A 263 15.08 15.21 -24.22
CA GLY A 263 13.73 15.65 -24.56
C GLY A 263 13.43 17.04 -24.02
N ARG A 264 12.40 17.71 -24.56
CA ARG A 264 11.81 18.88 -23.89
C ARG A 264 11.16 18.36 -22.60
N GLU A 265 11.68 18.77 -21.43
CA GLU A 265 11.18 18.41 -20.09
C GLU A 265 11.50 16.98 -19.58
N SER A 266 12.74 16.52 -19.71
CA SER A 266 13.18 15.30 -19.02
C SER A 266 13.14 15.48 -17.50
N LEU A 267 12.31 14.65 -16.84
CA LEU A 267 12.10 14.60 -15.40
C LEU A 267 12.79 13.35 -14.84
N TYR A 268 13.62 13.51 -13.81
CA TYR A 268 14.16 12.41 -13.04
C TYR A 268 13.25 12.15 -11.83
N THR A 269 12.53 11.02 -11.80
CA THR A 269 11.62 10.70 -10.69
C THR A 269 12.40 10.31 -9.44
N LEU A 270 12.19 11.05 -8.35
CA LEU A 270 12.76 10.76 -7.02
C LEU A 270 11.82 9.87 -6.21
N LEU A 271 10.52 10.21 -6.17
CA LEU A 271 9.50 9.50 -5.41
C LEU A 271 8.26 9.26 -6.26
N ASN A 272 7.62 8.11 -6.07
CA ASN A 272 6.40 7.75 -6.76
C ASN A 272 5.18 7.88 -5.84
N ALA A 273 4.06 8.31 -6.39
CA ALA A 273 2.79 8.32 -5.69
C ALA A 273 2.39 6.90 -5.23
N GLY A 274 1.66 6.82 -4.12
CA GLY A 274 1.28 5.54 -3.50
C GLY A 274 2.35 4.94 -2.59
N THR A 275 3.51 5.59 -2.43
CA THR A 275 4.50 5.25 -1.41
C THR A 275 4.01 5.72 -0.04
N SER A 276 4.19 4.93 1.02
CA SER A 276 3.90 5.41 2.38
C SER A 276 4.80 6.58 2.73
N TRP A 277 4.26 7.65 3.32
CA TRP A 277 5.02 8.88 3.56
C TRP A 277 6.29 8.65 4.40
N TYR A 278 6.23 7.76 5.40
CA TYR A 278 7.37 7.43 6.27
C TYR A 278 8.46 6.61 5.55
N GLU A 279 8.15 6.02 4.40
CA GLU A 279 9.11 5.32 3.52
C GLU A 279 9.51 6.17 2.32
N ALA A 280 8.84 7.30 2.10
CA ALA A 280 9.05 8.15 0.93
C ALA A 280 10.29 9.02 1.11
N LYS A 281 11.46 8.38 0.98
CA LYS A 281 12.78 9.00 1.06
C LYS A 281 13.61 8.60 -0.16
N ALA A 282 14.27 9.56 -0.77
CA ALA A 282 15.14 9.32 -1.92
C ALA A 282 16.32 10.29 -1.91
N GLU A 283 17.45 9.83 -2.44
CA GLU A 283 18.63 10.65 -2.65
C GLU A 283 19.20 10.43 -4.06
N CYS A 284 19.81 11.47 -4.61
CA CYS A 284 20.60 11.36 -5.84
C CYS A 284 21.75 12.37 -5.85
N GLU A 285 22.73 12.11 -6.72
CA GLU A 285 23.73 13.10 -7.08
C GLU A 285 23.44 13.68 -8.46
N ALA A 286 23.62 14.99 -8.61
CA ALA A 286 23.43 15.68 -9.88
C ALA A 286 24.58 16.68 -10.14
N LEU A 287 24.84 16.97 -11.41
CA LEU A 287 25.74 18.06 -11.80
C LEU A 287 24.93 19.32 -12.06
N LEU A 288 25.26 20.40 -11.37
CA LEU A 288 24.69 21.71 -11.64
C LEU A 288 25.16 22.19 -13.02
N LEU A 289 24.22 22.57 -13.88
CA LEU A 289 24.53 22.95 -15.26
C LEU A 289 25.01 24.41 -15.33
N GLU A 290 24.08 25.36 -15.38
CA GLU A 290 24.41 26.78 -15.56
C GLU A 290 23.80 27.62 -14.43
N GLU A 291 22.48 27.61 -14.29
CA GLU A 291 21.81 28.39 -13.25
C GLU A 291 21.89 27.68 -11.89
N PRO A 292 22.14 28.41 -10.78
CA PRO A 292 22.18 27.87 -9.43
C PRO A 292 20.77 27.65 -8.87
N VAL A 293 19.89 27.01 -9.65
CA VAL A 293 18.49 26.77 -9.30
C VAL A 293 18.13 25.32 -9.61
N LEU A 294 17.45 24.67 -8.67
CA LEU A 294 16.85 23.35 -8.86
C LEU A 294 15.34 23.49 -8.94
N GLU A 295 14.73 22.83 -9.91
CA GLU A 295 13.27 22.77 -10.05
C GLU A 295 12.76 21.36 -9.71
N PHE A 296 11.94 21.28 -8.67
CA PHE A 296 11.23 20.06 -8.28
C PHE A 296 9.80 20.14 -8.80
N ILE A 297 9.35 19.07 -9.44
CA ILE A 297 8.02 18.94 -10.03
C ILE A 297 7.24 17.91 -9.22
N LEU A 298 6.16 18.34 -8.59
CA LEU A 298 5.26 17.47 -7.85
C LEU A 298 3.99 17.30 -8.68
N LYS A 299 3.86 16.12 -9.30
CA LYS A 299 2.72 15.79 -10.16
C LYS A 299 1.71 14.95 -9.39
N PRO A 300 0.51 15.48 -9.08
CA PRO A 300 -0.49 14.71 -8.36
C PRO A 300 -1.06 13.59 -9.23
N MET A 301 -1.51 12.52 -8.59
CA MET A 301 -2.25 11.44 -9.25
C MET A 301 -3.71 11.84 -9.52
N GLN A 302 -4.27 12.75 -8.70
CA GLN A 302 -5.60 13.32 -8.85
C GLN A 302 -5.52 14.84 -8.97
N GLY A 303 -6.25 15.42 -9.92
CA GLY A 303 -6.17 16.85 -10.22
C GLY A 303 -5.18 17.16 -11.35
N ASN A 304 -5.25 18.41 -11.85
CA ASN A 304 -4.49 18.84 -13.01
C ASN A 304 -3.37 19.84 -12.68
N THR A 305 -3.31 20.33 -11.44
CA THR A 305 -2.32 21.34 -11.04
C THR A 305 -1.02 20.62 -10.71
N THR A 306 -0.01 20.82 -11.55
CA THR A 306 1.34 20.36 -11.26
C THR A 306 2.05 21.44 -10.47
N LEU A 307 2.51 21.07 -9.28
CA LEU A 307 3.29 21.94 -8.40
C LEU A 307 4.73 22.02 -8.87
N ARG A 308 5.30 23.22 -8.79
CA ARG A 308 6.69 23.49 -9.15
C ARG A 308 7.35 24.23 -8.01
N GLU A 309 8.30 23.57 -7.36
CA GLU A 309 9.13 24.18 -6.32
C GLU A 309 10.49 24.54 -6.90
N SER A 310 10.98 25.75 -6.62
CA SER A 310 12.23 26.28 -7.20
C SER A 310 13.19 26.71 -6.10
N MET A 311 14.23 25.89 -5.89
CA MET A 311 15.24 26.14 -4.86
C MET A 311 16.43 26.90 -5.46
N THR A 312 16.63 28.14 -5.05
CA THR A 312 17.82 28.93 -5.43
C THR A 312 18.97 28.65 -4.46
N LEU A 313 20.12 28.20 -4.98
CA LEU A 313 21.33 27.86 -4.23
C LEU A 313 22.12 29.12 -3.85
N THR A 314 21.52 29.96 -2.99
CA THR A 314 22.09 31.24 -2.57
C THR A 314 23.44 31.03 -1.89
N GLY A 315 24.45 31.80 -2.32
CA GLY A 315 25.79 31.77 -1.74
C GLY A 315 26.73 30.70 -2.33
N ILE A 316 26.27 29.91 -3.30
CA ILE A 316 27.13 28.92 -3.95
C ILE A 316 28.34 29.58 -4.66
N PRO A 317 29.56 29.01 -4.56
CA PRO A 317 30.73 29.58 -5.23
C PRO A 317 30.57 29.62 -6.75
N GLU A 318 31.06 30.70 -7.36
CA GLU A 318 31.10 30.81 -8.82
C GLU A 318 32.14 29.83 -9.39
N ARG A 319 31.67 28.89 -10.21
CA ARG A 319 32.49 27.86 -10.85
C ARG A 319 32.04 27.65 -12.30
N PRO A 320 32.90 27.09 -13.18
CA PRO A 320 32.48 26.74 -14.53
C PRO A 320 31.28 25.79 -14.53
N PRO A 321 30.43 25.82 -15.58
CA PRO A 321 29.32 24.89 -15.73
C PRO A 321 29.74 23.43 -15.53
N ARG A 322 28.90 22.62 -14.88
CA ARG A 322 29.12 21.17 -14.64
C ARG A 322 30.31 20.84 -13.74
N THR A 323 30.80 21.81 -12.96
CA THR A 323 31.88 21.61 -11.97
C THR A 323 31.41 21.75 -10.52
N THR A 324 30.09 21.63 -10.33
CA THR A 324 29.45 21.56 -9.02
C THR A 324 28.59 20.32 -9.00
N ARG A 325 28.98 19.34 -8.17
CA ARG A 325 28.19 18.17 -7.87
C ARG A 325 27.35 18.44 -6.63
N LEU A 326 26.08 18.08 -6.69
CA LEU A 326 25.12 18.26 -5.62
C LEU A 326 24.69 16.89 -5.12
N HIS A 327 24.60 16.73 -3.81
CA HIS A 327 23.80 15.66 -3.19
C HIS A 327 22.42 16.24 -2.90
N ILE A 328 21.38 15.57 -3.35
CA ILE A 328 19.98 15.98 -3.22
C ILE A 328 19.27 14.88 -2.46
N ALA A 329 18.67 15.21 -1.33
CA ALA A 329 17.86 14.31 -0.52
C ALA A 329 16.44 14.88 -0.39
N VAL A 330 15.44 14.03 -0.58
CA VAL A 330 14.03 14.37 -0.40
C VAL A 330 13.38 13.35 0.53
N GLU A 331 12.57 13.82 1.47
CA GLU A 331 11.78 12.96 2.36
C GLU A 331 10.45 13.60 2.71
N PHE A 332 9.38 12.80 2.83
CA PHE A 332 8.13 13.28 3.40
C PHE A 332 8.14 13.16 4.94
N GLU A 333 7.74 14.23 5.61
CA GLU A 333 7.53 14.26 7.08
C GLU A 333 6.09 13.91 7.46
N SER A 334 5.16 14.07 6.51
CA SER A 334 3.77 13.65 6.57
C SER A 334 3.23 13.56 5.13
N VAL A 335 1.99 13.12 4.91
CA VAL A 335 1.39 13.15 3.56
C VAL A 335 1.27 14.54 2.93
N GLU A 336 1.40 15.60 3.74
CA GLU A 336 1.26 17.00 3.32
C GLU A 336 2.56 17.81 3.41
N LYS A 337 3.69 17.21 3.81
CA LYS A 337 4.95 17.93 4.01
C LYS A 337 6.12 17.21 3.38
N LEU A 338 6.72 17.84 2.36
CA LEU A 338 7.94 17.37 1.70
C LEU A 338 9.12 18.22 2.17
N ARG A 339 10.15 17.57 2.70
CA ARG A 339 11.44 18.19 3.01
C ARG A 339 12.43 17.91 1.88
N ILE A 340 13.14 18.94 1.47
CA ILE A 340 14.18 18.91 0.45
C ILE A 340 15.47 19.43 1.08
N GLU A 341 16.55 18.68 0.92
CA GLU A 341 17.89 19.06 1.34
C GLU A 341 18.86 18.93 0.17
N VAL A 342 19.67 19.96 -0.08
CA VAL A 342 20.68 19.99 -1.14
C VAL A 342 22.02 20.37 -0.54
N ARG A 343 23.08 19.61 -0.86
CA ARG A 343 24.44 19.85 -0.38
C ARG A 343 25.41 20.02 -1.54
N ASP A 344 26.28 21.03 -1.49
CA ASP A 344 27.38 21.17 -2.45
C ASP A 344 28.50 20.19 -2.12
N LEU A 345 28.76 19.23 -3.00
CA LEU A 345 29.88 18.28 -2.89
C LEU A 345 31.15 18.76 -3.61
N GLY A 346 31.10 19.90 -4.29
CA GLY A 346 32.19 20.35 -5.16
C GLY A 346 32.38 19.42 -6.37
N PHE A 347 33.60 19.29 -6.86
CA PHE A 347 33.99 18.41 -7.95
C PHE A 347 35.44 17.93 -7.74
N GLY A 348 35.64 17.21 -6.64
CA GLY A 348 36.96 16.74 -6.23
C GLY A 348 37.88 17.87 -5.79
N GLU A 349 39.18 17.67 -5.93
CA GLU A 349 40.21 18.63 -5.48
C GLU A 349 40.24 19.91 -6.32
N LEU A 350 39.81 19.84 -7.59
CA LEU A 350 39.79 20.99 -8.51
C LEU A 350 38.79 22.06 -8.07
N PHE A 351 37.67 21.62 -7.50
CA PHE A 351 36.61 22.48 -6.99
C PHE A 351 36.13 21.90 -5.66
N PRO A 352 36.77 22.23 -4.53
CA PRO A 352 36.38 21.68 -3.24
C PRO A 352 34.92 22.00 -2.89
N SER A 353 34.29 21.14 -2.10
CA SER A 353 32.98 21.42 -1.50
C SER A 353 33.01 22.75 -0.74
N SER A 354 31.91 23.48 -0.80
CA SER A 354 31.70 24.68 0.02
C SER A 354 31.09 24.37 1.40
N ASP A 355 30.78 23.09 1.68
CA ASP A 355 30.01 22.62 2.84
C ASP A 355 28.63 23.29 3.00
N LEU A 356 28.15 24.01 1.97
CA LEU A 356 26.85 24.66 1.97
C LEU A 356 25.73 23.62 1.87
N VAL A 357 24.69 23.85 2.65
CA VAL A 357 23.47 23.03 2.69
C VAL A 357 22.26 23.95 2.60
N TRP A 358 21.37 23.66 1.66
CA TRP A 358 20.09 24.32 1.49
C TRP A 358 18.97 23.38 1.94
N ASN A 359 18.03 23.89 2.72
CA ASN A 359 16.89 23.14 3.22
C ASN A 359 15.60 23.88 2.87
N GLU A 360 14.59 23.14 2.46
CA GLU A 360 13.26 23.67 2.15
C GLU A 360 12.19 22.66 2.59
N VAL A 361 11.07 23.20 3.07
CA VAL A 361 9.89 22.41 3.45
C VAL A 361 8.72 22.93 2.64
N VAL A 362 8.20 22.06 1.77
CA VAL A 362 7.04 22.34 0.92
C VAL A 362 5.78 21.87 1.63
N ASP A 363 4.88 22.80 1.92
CA ASP A 363 3.57 22.52 2.49
C ASP A 363 2.54 22.26 1.39
N LEU A 364 1.94 21.09 1.40
CA LEU A 364 1.00 20.58 0.39
C LEU A 364 -0.46 20.57 0.90
N SER A 365 -0.71 21.06 2.12
CA SER A 365 -2.04 21.06 2.76
C SER A 365 -3.09 21.90 2.00
N GLN A 366 -2.67 22.95 1.30
CA GLN A 366 -3.57 23.83 0.57
C GLN A 366 -3.96 23.31 -0.83
N GLU A 367 -3.35 22.20 -1.27
CA GLU A 367 -3.51 21.67 -2.63
C GLU A 367 -4.25 20.32 -2.68
N GLY A 368 -4.48 19.68 -1.53
CA GLY A 368 -5.11 18.35 -1.40
C GLY A 368 -6.64 18.29 -1.51
N GLY A 369 -7.29 19.27 -2.15
CA GLY A 369 -8.74 19.32 -2.30
C GLY A 369 -9.28 18.50 -3.48
N ALA A 370 -9.48 17.19 -3.29
CA ALA A 370 -10.46 16.40 -4.06
C ALA A 370 -10.91 15.12 -3.34
#